data_AF-A0A1I6QKH7-F1
#
_entry.id   AF-A0A1I6QKH7-F1
#
_cell.length_a   1.000
_cell.length_b   1.000
_cell.length_c   1.000
_cell.angle_alpha   90.00
_cell.angle_beta   90.00
_cell.angle_gamma   90.00
#
_symmetry.space_group_name_H-M   'P 1'
#
loop_
_entity.id
_entity.type
_entity.pdbx_description
1 polymer ?
#
loop_
_entity_poly.entity_id
_entity_poly.type
_entity_poly.pdbx_seq_one_letter_code
_entity_poly.pdbx_strand_id
1 'polypeptide(L)'
;MAFHGNIEVNSDQPALLTAEDVSGNFLCQNQSGEPVRLIGATDTTVPAADAPGLELAHGAVILNEAMTDLFPSIAAVRVFAVSLSGSGPVLVSYA
;
A
#
# COMPACT_ATOMS: atom_id res chain seq x y z
N MET A 1 -8.61 15.93 -2.28
CA MET A 1 -9.33 15.41 -3.46
C MET A 1 -9.08 13.91 -3.46
N ALA A 2 -10.05 13.07 -3.83
CA ALA A 2 -9.80 11.62 -3.78
C ALA A 2 -8.91 11.18 -4.95
N PHE A 3 -7.74 10.61 -4.65
CA PHE A 3 -6.86 9.98 -5.62
C PHE A 3 -7.39 8.60 -6.00
N HIS A 4 -7.22 8.23 -7.26
CA HIS A 4 -7.53 6.90 -7.79
C HIS A 4 -6.51 6.57 -8.87
N GLY A 5 -5.83 5.42 -8.76
CA GLY A 5 -4.82 5.05 -9.74
C GLY A 5 -4.36 3.60 -9.63
N ASN A 6 -3.81 3.10 -10.73
CA ASN A 6 -3.07 1.84 -10.74
C ASN A 6 -1.59 2.13 -10.61
N ILE A 7 -0.93 1.45 -9.68
CA ILE A 7 0.49 1.62 -9.40
C ILE A 7 1.16 0.27 -9.58
N GLU A 8 2.20 0.24 -10.39
CA GLU A 8 3.03 -0.95 -10.59
C GLU A 8 3.92 -1.14 -9.37
N VAL A 9 3.87 -2.35 -8.78
CA VAL A 9 4.73 -2.75 -7.66
C VAL A 9 5.69 -3.84 -8.10
N ASN A 10 6.88 -3.88 -7.51
CA ASN A 10 7.97 -4.77 -7.88
C ASN A 10 8.46 -5.51 -6.63
N SER A 11 9.25 -6.57 -6.80
CA SER A 11 9.89 -7.29 -5.69
C SER A 11 11.12 -6.59 -5.12
N ASP A 12 11.77 -5.74 -5.92
CA ASP A 12 13.11 -5.25 -5.59
C ASP A 12 13.09 -3.99 -4.72
N GLN A 13 12.00 -3.22 -4.77
CA GLN A 13 11.84 -1.98 -4.02
C GLN A 13 10.36 -1.67 -3.75
N PRO A 14 10.01 -1.18 -2.56
CA PRO A 14 8.66 -0.70 -2.30
C PRO A 14 8.31 0.53 -3.16
N ALA A 15 7.17 0.47 -3.84
CA ALA A 15 6.59 1.58 -4.57
C ALA A 15 5.67 2.40 -3.66
N LEU A 16 5.71 3.73 -3.77
CA LEU A 16 4.82 4.61 -3.01
C LEU A 16 3.42 4.57 -3.62
N LEU A 17 2.42 4.18 -2.81
CA LEU A 17 1.02 4.15 -3.25
C LEU A 17 0.31 5.50 -3.08
N THR A 18 0.75 6.30 -2.11
CA THR A 18 0.07 7.53 -1.67
C THR A 18 0.94 8.76 -1.95
N ALA A 19 0.61 9.51 -3.01
CA ALA A 19 1.36 10.69 -3.46
C ALA A 19 1.22 11.90 -2.52
N GLU A 20 0.17 11.92 -1.69
CA GLU A 20 -0.03 12.86 -0.56
C GLU A 20 -0.33 12.11 0.75
N ASP A 21 -0.34 12.83 1.88
CA ASP A 21 -0.65 12.25 3.18
C ASP A 21 -2.13 11.82 3.19
N VAL A 22 -2.39 10.56 3.52
CA VAL A 22 -3.75 10.03 3.62
C VAL A 22 -4.34 10.50 4.94
N SER A 23 -5.37 11.34 4.85
CA SER A 23 -6.06 11.90 6.02
C SER A 23 -7.44 11.28 6.26
N GLY A 24 -7.99 10.60 5.25
CA GLY A 24 -9.26 9.88 5.30
C GLY A 24 -9.09 8.38 5.07
N ASN A 25 -10.00 7.83 4.27
CA ASN A 25 -10.12 6.39 4.09
C ASN A 25 -9.21 5.91 2.96
N PHE A 26 -8.63 4.72 3.16
CA PHE A 26 -7.77 4.05 2.21
C PHE A 26 -8.48 2.82 1.61
N LEU A 27 -8.36 2.68 0.30
CA LEU A 27 -8.79 1.50 -0.45
C LEU A 27 -7.61 1.01 -1.28
N CYS A 28 -7.42 -0.30 -1.27
CA CYS A 28 -6.37 -0.96 -2.04
C CYS A 28 -6.85 -2.32 -2.52
N GLN A 29 -6.67 -2.60 -3.80
CA GLN A 29 -6.93 -3.91 -4.39
C GLN A 29 -5.65 -4.43 -5.03
N ASN A 30 -5.24 -5.62 -4.63
CA ASN A 30 -4.17 -6.33 -5.30
C ASN A 30 -4.66 -6.95 -6.61
N GLN A 31 -4.27 -6.36 -7.74
CA GLN A 31 -4.53 -6.89 -9.07
C GLN A 31 -3.32 -7.63 -9.66
N SER A 32 -2.19 -7.66 -8.95
CA SER A 32 -1.00 -8.39 -9.35
C SER A 32 -1.24 -9.89 -9.21
N GLY A 33 -0.57 -10.71 -10.02
CA GLY A 33 -0.71 -12.18 -9.97
C GLY A 33 -0.17 -12.83 -8.68
N GLU A 34 0.45 -12.05 -7.81
CA GLU A 34 1.19 -12.49 -6.62
C GLU A 34 0.72 -11.74 -5.37
N PRO A 35 1.04 -12.20 -4.15
CA PRO A 35 0.78 -11.43 -2.95
C PRO A 35 1.64 -10.15 -2.91
N VAL A 36 1.04 -9.08 -2.39
CA VAL A 36 1.69 -7.78 -2.19
C VAL A 36 1.71 -7.46 -0.71
N ARG A 37 2.81 -6.95 -0.20
CA ARG A 37 2.90 -6.44 1.16
C ARG A 37 2.73 -4.93 1.17
N LEU A 38 1.79 -4.45 1.98
CA LEU A 38 1.57 -3.04 2.26
C LEU A 38 2.30 -2.62 3.52
N ILE A 39 3.08 -1.55 3.44
CA ILE A 39 3.90 -1.03 4.52
C ILE A 39 3.45 0.40 4.79
N GLY A 40 2.93 0.65 6.00
CA GLY A 40 2.61 2.01 6.42
C GLY A 40 3.88 2.80 6.77
N ALA A 41 3.88 4.10 6.50
CA ALA A 41 5.00 4.99 6.78
C ALA A 41 4.51 6.36 7.28
N THR A 42 5.36 7.04 8.06
CA THR A 42 5.08 8.38 8.61
C THR A 42 5.48 9.50 7.67
N ASP A 43 6.22 9.19 6.60
CA ASP A 43 6.71 10.14 5.60
C ASP A 43 6.97 9.43 4.26
N THR A 44 7.66 10.11 3.34
CA THR A 44 7.99 9.58 2.00
C THR A 44 9.31 8.80 1.94
N THR A 45 9.92 8.49 3.08
CA THR A 45 11.14 7.68 3.13
C THR A 45 10.81 6.26 2.74
N VAL A 46 11.49 5.75 1.71
CA VAL A 46 11.25 4.39 1.21
C VAL A 46 11.66 3.38 2.28
N PRO A 47 10.74 2.50 2.74
CA PRO A 47 11.08 1.47 3.71
C PRO A 47 11.91 0.36 3.07
N ALA A 48 12.52 -0.48 3.91
CA ALA A 48 13.16 -1.70 3.42
C ALA A 48 12.12 -2.65 2.81
N ALA A 49 12.49 -3.40 1.76
CA ALA A 49 11.59 -4.33 1.07
C ALA A 49 11.07 -5.46 1.97
N ASP A 50 11.83 -5.81 3.02
CA ASP A 50 11.47 -6.83 4.01
C ASP A 50 10.77 -6.27 5.25
N ALA A 51 10.48 -4.97 5.29
CA ALA A 51 9.81 -4.34 6.42
C ALA A 51 8.47 -5.05 6.74
N PRO A 52 8.08 -5.12 8.03
CA PRO A 52 6.82 -5.71 8.42
C PRO A 52 5.66 -4.90 7.84
N GLY A 53 4.60 -5.59 7.44
CA GLY A 53 3.45 -4.97 6.79
C GLY A 53 2.27 -5.92 6.70
N LEU A 54 1.19 -5.43 6.08
CA LEU A 54 -0.01 -6.20 5.82
C LEU A 54 0.13 -6.92 4.48
N GLU A 55 0.01 -8.25 4.48
CA GLU A 55 0.03 -9.03 3.25
C GLU A 55 -1.36 -9.10 2.63
N LEU A 56 -1.45 -8.64 1.40
CA LEU A 56 -2.65 -8.62 0.59
C LEU A 56 -2.52 -9.69 -0.50
N ALA A 57 -3.23 -10.80 -0.34
CA ALA A 57 -3.26 -11.89 -1.32
C ALA A 57 -3.77 -11.41 -2.70
N HIS A 58 -3.46 -12.17 -3.75
CA HIS A 58 -4.00 -11.91 -5.09
C HIS A 58 -5.53 -11.77 -5.05
N GLY A 59 -6.06 -10.68 -5.63
CA GLY A 59 -7.49 -10.40 -5.70
C GLY A 59 -8.11 -9.88 -4.40
N ALA A 60 -7.36 -9.80 -3.30
CA ALA A 60 -7.86 -9.26 -2.04
C ALA A 60 -8.01 -7.73 -2.11
N VAL A 61 -8.96 -7.22 -1.32
CA VAL A 61 -9.34 -5.81 -1.29
C VAL A 61 -9.43 -5.32 0.15
N ILE A 62 -8.86 -4.16 0.39
CA ILE A 62 -9.07 -3.33 1.58
C ILE A 62 -10.07 -2.25 1.18
N LEU A 63 -11.18 -2.14 1.90
CA LEU A 63 -12.28 -1.25 1.55
C LEU A 63 -12.50 -0.20 2.64
N ASN A 64 -12.16 1.04 2.32
CA ASN A 64 -12.57 2.21 3.09
C ASN A 64 -12.13 2.12 4.58
N GLU A 65 -10.89 1.68 4.79
CA GLU A 65 -10.31 1.50 6.12
C GLU A 65 -9.50 2.74 6.52
N ALA A 66 -9.50 3.06 7.81
CA ALA A 66 -8.63 4.12 8.33
C ALA A 66 -7.19 3.62 8.44
N MET A 67 -6.23 4.51 8.23
CA MET A 67 -4.80 4.18 8.35
C MET A 67 -4.41 3.65 9.73
N THR A 68 -5.07 4.15 10.78
CA THR A 68 -4.86 3.69 12.17
C THR A 68 -5.34 2.27 12.41
N ASP A 69 -6.34 1.80 11.67
CA ASP A 69 -6.86 0.44 11.79
C ASP A 69 -5.98 -0.54 11.00
N LEU A 70 -5.49 -0.11 9.83
CA LEU A 70 -4.56 -0.90 9.00
C LEU A 70 -3.17 -1.03 9.64
N PHE A 71 -2.69 0.03 10.29
CA PHE A 71 -1.34 0.09 10.85
C PHE A 71 -1.37 0.59 12.31
N PRO A 72 -1.94 -0.17 13.26
CA PRO A 72 -2.21 0.31 14.63
C PRO A 72 -0.95 0.64 15.44
N SER A 73 0.21 0.11 15.05
CA SER A 73 1.47 0.32 15.77
C SER A 73 2.24 1.56 15.33
N ILE A 74 1.80 2.27 14.28
CA ILE A 74 2.50 3.43 13.72
C ILE A 74 1.48 4.51 13.32
N ALA A 75 1.87 5.79 13.39
CA ALA A 75 1.03 6.89 12.88
C ALA A 75 1.20 7.03 11.35
N ALA A 76 0.78 6.00 10.59
CA ALA A 76 0.95 5.96 9.15
C ALA A 76 0.14 7.06 8.45
N VAL A 77 0.81 7.84 7.61
CA VAL A 77 0.20 8.81 6.69
C VAL A 77 0.50 8.49 5.23
N ARG A 78 1.42 7.54 4.99
CA ARG A 78 1.79 7.01 3.67
C ARG A 78 1.68 5.49 3.64
N VAL A 79 1.45 4.95 2.45
CA VAL A 79 1.49 3.51 2.18
C VAL A 79 2.46 3.23 1.05
N PHE A 80 3.37 2.30 1.29
CA PHE A 80 4.20 1.67 0.29
C PHE A 80 3.71 0.25 0.01
N ALA A 81 4.02 -0.27 -1.17
CA ALA A 81 3.72 -1.63 -1.53
C ALA A 81 4.91 -2.30 -2.22
N VAL A 82 5.15 -3.56 -1.89
CA VAL A 82 6.19 -4.39 -2.49
C VAL A 82 5.58 -5.74 -2.84
N SER A 83 5.85 -6.23 -4.06
CA SER A 83 5.45 -7.58 -4.45
C SER A 83 6.36 -8.60 -3.79
N LEU A 84 5.84 -9.76 -3.39
CA LEU A 84 6.69 -10.77 -2.75
C LEU A 84 7.49 -11.63 -3.74
N SER A 85 7.05 -11.72 -4.99
CA SER A 85 7.55 -12.72 -5.93
C SER A 85 7.69 -12.22 -7.38
N GLY A 86 7.21 -11.01 -7.70
CA GLY A 86 7.25 -10.52 -9.08
C GLY A 86 6.92 -9.05 -9.22
N SER A 87 6.22 -8.69 -10.28
CA SER A 87 5.66 -7.35 -10.46
C SER A 87 4.19 -7.42 -10.84
N GLY A 88 3.45 -6.36 -10.54
CA GLY A 88 2.11 -6.20 -11.08
C GLY A 88 1.39 -4.99 -10.52
N PRO A 89 0.16 -4.74 -11.01
CA PRO A 89 -0.58 -3.54 -10.64
C PRO A 89 -1.31 -3.70 -9.31
N VAL A 90 -1.33 -2.62 -8.55
CA VAL A 90 -2.19 -2.43 -7.40
C VAL A 90 -3.08 -1.23 -7.68
N LEU A 91 -4.40 -1.42 -7.59
CA LEU A 91 -5.35 -0.33 -7.65
C LEU A 91 -5.43 0.30 -6.26
N VAL A 92 -5.23 1.61 -6.17
CA VAL A 92 -5.30 2.36 -4.92
C VAL A 92 -6.24 3.55 -5.06
N SER A 93 -6.98 3.82 -3.99
CA SER A 93 -7.75 5.04 -3.84
C SER A 93 -7.67 5.54 -2.40
N TYR A 94 -7.55 6.85 -2.23
CA TYR A 94 -7.51 7.50 -0.92
C TYR A 94 -7.97 8.95 -1.00
N ALA A 95 -8.32 9.53 0.15
CA ALA A 95 -8.72 10.94 0.29
C ALA A 95 -8.09 11.61 1.52
#